data_AF-A0A346A1S6-F1
#
_entry.id   AF-A0A346A1S6-F1
#
_cell.length_a   1.000
_cell.length_b   1.000
_cell.length_c   1.000
_cell.angle_alpha   90.00
_cell.angle_beta   90.00
_cell.angle_gamma   90.00
#
_symmetry.space_group_name_H-M   'P 1'
#
loop_
_entity.id
_entity.type
_entity.pdbx_description
1 polymer ?
#
loop_
_entity_poly.entity_id
_entity_poly.type
_entity_poly.pdbx_seq_one_letter_code
_entity_poly.pdbx_strand_id
1 'polypeptide(L)'
;MSDIAATPRPLKSMPGDMAMSRLADRLAALAPQEPLNLTSLQATSMPRPSPAVAAAMATSKAIAARAAERARRSRSVTGLLIDGFISACALVPYALVALALRLVMARVFFLDGQAHIDGPRIPLQVQDFSFAAMLPLQVRPETFGGLFTQYPPLPVPPALVATVVSYAEFALPVLLVLGLATRFAALSLLAVTVLLQVYVMPQALWTTHVYWAAALLVLLSQGPGQLSLDALIRRIARR
;
A
#
# COMPACT_ATOMS: atom_id res chain seq x y z
N MET A 1 35.63 46.21 -55.29
CA MET A 1 36.12 45.11 -54.44
C MET A 1 34.96 44.19 -54.16
N SER A 2 35.03 43.00 -54.75
CA SER A 2 34.16 41.85 -54.55
C SER A 2 34.16 41.40 -53.09
N ASP A 3 33.00 41.16 -52.50
CA ASP A 3 32.66 39.77 -52.18
C ASP A 3 31.16 39.55 -52.01
N ILE A 4 30.77 38.36 -52.41
CA ILE A 4 29.44 37.91 -52.77
C ILE A 4 28.58 37.68 -51.52
N ALA A 5 27.36 38.23 -51.53
CA ALA A 5 26.29 37.85 -50.63
C ALA A 5 25.94 36.36 -50.83
N ALA A 6 26.62 35.49 -50.07
CA ALA A 6 26.36 34.07 -50.08
C ALA A 6 25.04 33.79 -49.35
N THR A 7 23.96 33.60 -50.13
CA THR A 7 22.75 32.93 -49.68
C THR A 7 23.11 31.65 -48.91
N PRO A 8 22.62 31.42 -47.68
CA PRO A 8 23.01 30.26 -46.88
C PRO A 8 22.61 28.96 -47.60
N ARG A 9 23.61 28.16 -47.96
CA ARG A 9 23.45 26.85 -48.61
C ARG A 9 22.55 25.93 -47.75
N PRO A 10 21.60 25.20 -48.34
CA PRO A 10 20.79 24.22 -47.61
C PRO A 10 21.69 23.12 -47.02
N LEU A 11 21.39 22.71 -45.77
CA LEU A 11 22.18 21.76 -44.96
C LEU A 11 22.46 20.39 -45.63
N LYS A 12 21.74 20.06 -46.69
CA LYS A 12 21.80 18.76 -47.38
C LYS A 12 23.07 18.55 -48.22
N SER A 13 23.88 19.59 -48.48
CA SER A 13 25.06 19.53 -49.35
C SER A 13 26.40 19.82 -48.66
N MET A 14 26.47 19.71 -47.33
CA MET A 14 27.69 19.96 -46.55
C MET A 14 28.33 18.66 -46.04
N PRO A 15 29.68 18.57 -45.97
CA PRO A 15 30.36 17.50 -45.24
C PRO A 15 29.85 17.42 -43.80
N GLY A 16 29.62 16.19 -43.29
CA GLY A 16 28.91 15.94 -42.04
C GLY A 16 29.42 16.73 -40.84
N ASP A 17 30.74 16.90 -40.74
CA ASP A 17 31.37 17.61 -39.62
C ASP A 17 31.02 19.11 -39.59
N MET A 18 30.90 19.74 -40.77
CA MET A 18 30.50 21.15 -40.88
C MET A 18 29.00 21.35 -40.68
N ALA A 19 28.19 20.34 -41.00
CA ALA A 19 26.77 20.36 -40.67
C ALA A 19 26.54 20.23 -39.16
N MET A 20 27.35 19.39 -38.50
CA MET A 20 27.29 19.16 -37.06
C MET A 20 27.74 20.39 -36.27
N SER A 21 28.84 21.05 -36.66
CA SER A 21 29.30 22.28 -35.98
C SER A 21 28.29 23.42 -36.10
N ARG A 22 27.70 23.62 -37.29
CA ARG A 22 26.64 24.62 -37.48
C ARG A 22 25.36 24.30 -36.73
N LEU A 23 25.03 23.01 -36.58
CA LEU A 23 23.90 22.60 -35.76
C LEU A 23 24.16 22.87 -34.28
N ALA A 24 25.37 22.55 -33.79
CA ALA A 24 25.78 22.83 -32.43
C ALA A 24 25.76 24.34 -32.13
N ASP A 25 26.27 25.17 -33.04
CA ASP A 25 26.21 26.63 -32.90
C ASP A 25 24.77 27.16 -32.89
N ARG A 26 23.89 26.60 -33.72
CA ARG A 26 22.46 26.95 -33.72
C ARG A 26 21.76 26.52 -32.44
N LEU A 27 22.07 25.33 -31.92
CA LEU A 27 21.49 24.83 -30.67
C LEU A 27 22.00 25.63 -29.48
N ALA A 28 23.28 26.03 -29.47
CA ALA A 28 23.85 26.91 -28.45
C ALA A 28 23.24 28.32 -28.50
N ALA A 29 22.96 28.83 -29.70
CA ALA A 29 22.25 30.11 -29.87
C ALA A 29 20.77 30.05 -29.47
N LEU A 30 20.15 28.85 -29.53
CA LEU A 30 18.76 28.62 -29.11
C LEU A 30 18.63 28.21 -27.64
N ALA A 31 19.74 27.82 -26.99
CA ALA A 31 19.75 27.48 -25.59
C ALA A 31 19.51 28.75 -24.75
N PRO A 32 18.51 28.74 -23.84
CA PRO A 32 18.30 29.85 -22.92
C PRO A 32 19.58 30.12 -22.11
N GLN A 33 20.10 31.34 -22.15
CA GLN A 33 21.31 31.74 -21.43
C GLN A 33 21.10 31.88 -19.91
N GLU A 34 19.85 31.81 -19.45
CA GLU A 34 19.49 31.89 -18.04
C GLU A 34 19.25 30.51 -17.42
N PRO A 35 19.70 30.26 -16.18
CA PRO A 35 19.41 29.03 -15.46
C PRO A 35 17.89 28.85 -15.35
N LEU A 36 17.42 27.66 -15.72
CA LEU A 36 16.00 27.31 -15.83
C LEU A 36 15.30 27.55 -14.49
N ASN A 37 14.66 28.71 -14.35
CA ASN A 37 14.04 29.14 -13.10
C ASN A 37 12.70 28.41 -12.95
N LEU A 38 12.71 27.26 -12.27
CA LEU A 38 11.53 26.40 -12.06
C LEU A 38 10.35 27.13 -11.39
N THR A 39 10.61 28.27 -10.76
CA THR A 39 9.64 29.17 -10.15
C THR A 39 8.77 29.93 -11.16
N SER A 40 9.26 30.18 -12.38
CA SER A 40 8.48 30.86 -13.44
C SER A 40 7.54 29.93 -14.21
N LEU A 41 7.79 28.61 -14.15
CA LEU A 41 6.94 27.58 -14.74
C LEU A 41 5.64 27.33 -13.94
N GLN A 42 5.52 27.88 -12.73
CA GLN A 42 4.33 27.74 -11.90
C GLN A 42 3.17 28.68 -12.32
N ALA A 43 3.38 29.57 -13.30
CA ALA A 43 2.39 30.59 -13.69
C ALA A 43 1.92 30.50 -15.14
N THR A 44 2.17 29.41 -15.88
CA THR A 44 1.45 29.16 -17.13
C THR A 44 0.05 28.66 -16.80
N SER A 45 -0.87 29.61 -16.60
CA SER A 45 -2.31 29.33 -16.63
C SER A 45 -2.60 28.53 -17.90
N MET A 46 -3.10 27.30 -17.77
CA MET A 46 -3.44 26.48 -18.93
C MET A 46 -4.29 27.33 -19.88
N PRO A 47 -3.88 27.50 -21.16
CA PRO A 47 -4.66 28.25 -22.13
C PRO A 47 -6.08 27.68 -22.14
N ARG A 48 -7.09 28.54 -21.93
CA ARG A 48 -8.48 28.11 -22.05
C ARG A 48 -8.65 27.48 -23.44
N PRO A 49 -9.24 26.28 -23.55
CA PRO A 49 -9.41 25.63 -24.84
C PRO A 49 -10.15 26.59 -25.78
N SER A 50 -9.64 26.73 -26.99
CA SER A 50 -10.30 27.57 -28.00
C SER A 50 -11.75 27.09 -28.21
N PRO A 51 -12.68 27.95 -28.66
CA PRO A 51 -14.07 27.57 -28.86
C PRO A 51 -14.23 26.29 -29.70
N ALA A 52 -13.36 26.09 -30.69
CA ALA A 52 -13.29 24.89 -31.51
C ALA A 52 -12.88 23.64 -30.72
N VAL A 53 -11.88 23.73 -29.83
CA VAL A 53 -11.44 22.61 -28.97
C VAL A 53 -12.52 22.27 -27.95
N ALA A 54 -13.17 23.28 -27.36
CA ALA A 54 -14.28 23.06 -26.44
C ALA A 54 -15.47 22.35 -27.13
N ALA A 55 -15.81 22.76 -28.36
CA ALA A 55 -16.85 22.12 -29.15
C ALA A 55 -16.47 20.67 -29.55
N ALA A 56 -15.22 20.43 -29.92
CA ALA A 56 -14.72 19.08 -30.22
C ALA A 56 -14.76 18.16 -28.99
N MET A 57 -14.38 18.66 -27.81
CA MET A 57 -14.48 17.92 -26.55
C MET A 57 -15.94 17.63 -26.17
N ALA A 58 -16.84 18.59 -26.34
CA ALA A 58 -18.27 18.38 -26.10
C ALA A 58 -18.86 17.30 -27.03
N THR A 59 -18.46 17.31 -28.30
CA THR A 59 -18.88 16.32 -29.29
C THR A 59 -18.33 14.92 -28.95
N SER A 60 -17.05 14.83 -28.60
CA SER A 60 -16.42 13.58 -28.14
C SER A 60 -17.15 13.01 -26.91
N LYS A 61 -17.49 13.86 -25.94
CA LYS A 61 -18.24 13.47 -24.75
C LYS A 61 -19.65 12.97 -25.09
N ALA A 62 -20.33 13.60 -26.04
CA ALA A 62 -21.64 13.16 -26.51
C ALA A 62 -21.58 11.81 -27.25
N ILE A 63 -20.52 11.57 -28.05
CA ILE A 63 -20.27 10.28 -28.72
C ILE A 63 -20.01 9.19 -27.68
N ALA A 64 -19.14 9.46 -26.70
CA ALA A 64 -18.85 8.54 -25.61
C ALA A 64 -20.10 8.20 -24.79
N ALA A 65 -20.96 9.18 -24.51
CA ALA A 65 -22.23 8.96 -23.81
C ALA A 65 -23.18 8.05 -24.60
N ARG A 66 -23.33 8.28 -25.92
CA ARG A 66 -24.14 7.44 -26.81
C ARG A 66 -23.56 6.02 -26.96
N ALA A 67 -22.24 5.88 -26.97
CA ALA A 67 -21.56 4.59 -27.01
C ALA A 67 -21.79 3.81 -25.70
N ALA A 68 -21.69 4.47 -24.54
CA ALA A 68 -22.01 3.88 -23.25
C ALA A 68 -23.48 3.45 -23.15
N GLU A 69 -24.39 4.24 -23.72
CA GLU A 69 -25.82 3.92 -23.75
C GLU A 69 -26.14 2.74 -24.66
N ARG A 70 -25.51 2.65 -25.84
CA ARG A 70 -25.59 1.44 -26.69
C ARG A 70 -24.99 0.22 -26.01
N ALA A 71 -23.86 0.38 -25.32
CA ALA A 71 -23.25 -0.71 -24.56
C ALA A 71 -24.17 -1.22 -23.45
N ARG A 72 -24.87 -0.31 -22.73
CA ARG A 72 -25.90 -0.69 -21.74
C ARG A 72 -27.10 -1.39 -22.38
N ARG A 73 -27.58 -0.90 -23.53
CA ARG A 73 -28.72 -1.49 -24.27
C ARG A 73 -28.39 -2.85 -24.89
N SER A 74 -27.10 -3.09 -25.15
CA SER A 74 -26.55 -4.35 -25.66
C SER A 74 -26.19 -5.35 -24.55
N ARG A 75 -26.35 -5.01 -23.27
CA ARG A 75 -26.01 -5.95 -22.20
C ARG A 75 -26.99 -7.13 -22.23
N SER A 76 -26.46 -8.31 -22.47
CA SER A 76 -27.15 -9.57 -22.27
C SER A 76 -27.74 -9.63 -20.86
N VAL A 77 -28.87 -10.31 -20.68
CA VAL A 77 -29.47 -10.62 -19.37
C VAL A 77 -28.42 -11.25 -18.44
N THR A 78 -27.53 -12.09 -18.98
CA THR A 78 -26.39 -12.66 -18.23
C THR A 78 -25.45 -11.59 -17.70
N GLY A 79 -25.16 -10.54 -18.48
CA GLY A 79 -24.30 -9.43 -18.07
C GLY A 79 -24.92 -8.60 -16.94
N LEU A 80 -26.24 -8.35 -17.01
CA LEU A 80 -26.98 -7.67 -15.93
C LEU A 80 -27.01 -8.49 -14.63
N LEU A 81 -27.15 -9.81 -14.72
CA LEU A 81 -27.10 -10.70 -13.56
C LEU A 81 -25.70 -10.74 -12.93
N ILE A 82 -24.64 -10.83 -13.76
CA ILE A 82 -23.26 -10.79 -13.28
C ILE A 82 -22.95 -9.43 -12.64
N ASP A 83 -23.31 -8.32 -13.28
CA ASP A 83 -23.10 -6.97 -12.74
C ASP A 83 -23.87 -6.77 -11.43
N GLY A 84 -25.11 -7.27 -11.35
CA GLY A 84 -25.93 -7.25 -10.14
C GLY A 84 -25.30 -8.05 -9.00
N PHE A 85 -24.79 -9.25 -9.29
CA PHE A 85 -24.07 -10.07 -8.33
C PHE A 85 -22.77 -9.41 -7.85
N ILE A 86 -21.97 -8.87 -8.77
CA ILE A 86 -20.74 -8.13 -8.42
C ILE A 86 -21.08 -6.92 -7.55
N SER A 87 -22.15 -6.19 -7.87
CA SER A 87 -22.60 -5.03 -7.09
C SER A 87 -23.09 -5.42 -5.70
N ALA A 88 -23.77 -6.56 -5.56
CA ALA A 88 -24.18 -7.10 -4.27
C ALA A 88 -22.96 -7.54 -3.43
N CYS A 89 -21.96 -8.18 -4.05
CA CYS A 89 -20.70 -8.53 -3.39
C CYS A 89 -19.88 -7.30 -2.99
N ALA A 90 -19.92 -6.24 -3.79
CA ALA A 90 -19.27 -4.96 -3.50
C ALA A 90 -19.99 -4.15 -2.41
N LEU A 91 -21.18 -4.57 -1.97
CA LEU A 91 -21.93 -3.91 -0.89
C LEU A 91 -21.18 -3.97 0.44
N VAL A 92 -20.29 -4.96 0.63
CA VAL A 92 -19.50 -5.05 1.86
C VAL A 92 -18.48 -3.91 1.89
N PRO A 93 -18.65 -2.90 2.75
CA PRO A 93 -17.70 -1.80 2.82
C PRO A 93 -16.36 -2.34 3.32
N TYR A 94 -15.27 -1.94 2.65
CA TYR A 94 -13.92 -2.35 3.05
C TYR A 94 -13.62 -2.05 4.52
N ALA A 95 -14.28 -1.05 5.12
CA ALA A 95 -14.16 -0.76 6.55
C ALA A 95 -14.53 -1.96 7.45
N LEU A 96 -15.56 -2.73 7.08
CA LEU A 96 -15.96 -3.95 7.80
C LEU A 96 -15.00 -5.10 7.53
N VAL A 97 -14.55 -5.26 6.29
CA VAL A 97 -13.54 -6.27 5.92
C VAL A 97 -12.25 -6.04 6.71
N ALA A 98 -11.74 -4.80 6.71
CA ALA A 98 -10.55 -4.43 7.44
C ALA A 98 -10.72 -4.60 8.96
N LEU A 99 -11.89 -4.28 9.52
CA LEU A 99 -12.17 -4.53 10.94
C LEU A 99 -12.16 -6.03 11.26
N ALA A 100 -12.83 -6.85 10.45
CA ALA A 100 -12.88 -8.29 10.64
C ALA A 100 -11.48 -8.92 10.56
N LEU A 101 -10.69 -8.56 9.54
CA LEU A 101 -9.32 -9.05 9.41
C LEU A 101 -8.44 -8.64 10.61
N ARG A 102 -8.58 -7.40 11.10
CA ARG A 102 -7.85 -6.94 12.29
C ARG A 102 -8.25 -7.73 13.53
N LEU A 103 -9.54 -7.98 13.75
CA LEU A 103 -10.02 -8.75 14.91
C LEU A 103 -9.60 -10.22 14.85
N VAL A 104 -9.74 -10.86 13.70
CA VAL A 104 -9.33 -12.27 13.50
C VAL A 104 -7.83 -12.40 13.74
N MET A 105 -7.03 -11.53 13.13
CA MET A 105 -5.58 -11.62 13.28
C MET A 105 -5.11 -11.23 14.66
N ALA A 106 -5.69 -10.19 15.25
CA ALA A 106 -5.39 -9.85 16.62
C ALA A 106 -5.71 -11.01 17.56
N ARG A 107 -6.85 -11.69 17.40
CA ARG A 107 -7.20 -12.83 18.25
C ARG A 107 -6.18 -13.96 18.17
N VAL A 108 -5.77 -14.34 16.96
CA VAL A 108 -4.79 -15.44 16.75
C VAL A 108 -3.50 -15.15 17.51
N PHE A 109 -2.86 -14.02 17.22
CA PHE A 109 -1.57 -13.69 17.83
C PHE A 109 -1.68 -13.33 19.31
N PHE A 110 -2.78 -12.69 19.74
CA PHE A 110 -2.97 -12.35 21.15
C PHE A 110 -3.11 -13.59 22.01
N LEU A 111 -3.87 -14.60 21.55
CA LEU A 111 -3.99 -15.86 22.28
C LEU A 111 -2.65 -16.61 22.34
N ASP A 112 -1.88 -16.59 21.26
CA ASP A 112 -0.55 -17.19 21.21
C ASP A 112 0.42 -16.46 22.15
N GLY A 113 0.47 -15.13 22.10
CA GLY A 113 1.28 -14.31 23.02
C GLY A 113 0.92 -14.54 24.49
N GLN A 114 -0.36 -14.69 24.82
CA GLN A 114 -0.81 -15.04 26.19
C GLN A 114 -0.30 -16.43 26.63
N ALA A 115 -0.05 -17.35 25.69
CA ALA A 115 0.54 -18.66 25.96
C ALA A 115 2.07 -18.58 26.20
N HIS A 116 2.72 -17.49 25.84
CA HIS A 116 4.16 -17.28 26.06
C HIS A 116 4.50 -16.38 27.26
N ILE A 117 3.50 -15.71 27.82
CA ILE A 117 3.65 -14.66 28.81
C ILE A 117 3.18 -15.13 30.20
N ASP A 118 3.91 -14.70 31.23
CA ASP A 118 3.54 -14.84 32.63
C ASP A 118 3.35 -13.48 33.33
N GLY A 119 2.44 -13.45 34.31
CA GLY A 119 2.11 -12.25 35.08
C GLY A 119 0.71 -12.23 35.71
N PRO A 120 0.32 -11.10 36.34
CA PRO A 120 -0.94 -10.95 37.03
C PRO A 120 -2.11 -11.11 36.05
N ARG A 121 -3.09 -11.94 36.42
CA ARG A 121 -4.32 -12.08 35.65
C ARG A 121 -5.26 -10.95 36.04
N ILE A 122 -5.62 -10.10 35.08
CA ILE A 122 -6.63 -9.07 35.27
C ILE A 122 -7.96 -9.61 34.76
N PRO A 123 -8.91 -9.93 35.67
CA PRO A 123 -10.26 -10.27 35.27
C PRO A 123 -10.96 -9.00 34.76
N LEU A 124 -11.40 -9.02 33.51
CA LEU A 124 -12.27 -8.02 32.93
C LEU A 124 -13.68 -8.62 32.86
N GLN A 125 -14.56 -8.11 33.71
CA GLN A 125 -16.00 -8.38 33.64
C GLN A 125 -16.70 -7.19 33.02
N VAL A 126 -17.37 -7.42 31.89
CA VAL A 126 -18.25 -6.44 31.25
C VAL A 126 -19.63 -7.07 31.13
N GLN A 127 -20.56 -6.66 32.00
CA GLN A 127 -21.89 -7.27 32.11
C GLN A 127 -21.80 -8.80 32.27
N ASP A 128 -22.26 -9.56 31.28
CA ASP A 128 -22.25 -11.03 31.26
C ASP A 128 -20.97 -11.64 30.63
N PHE A 129 -20.05 -10.81 30.13
CA PHE A 129 -18.81 -11.26 29.53
C PHE A 129 -17.67 -11.25 30.55
N SER A 130 -17.20 -12.44 30.93
CA SER A 130 -15.99 -12.62 31.73
C SER A 130 -14.82 -13.01 30.83
N PHE A 131 -13.84 -12.11 30.69
CA PHE A 131 -12.57 -12.39 30.03
C PHE A 131 -11.42 -12.11 30.99
N ALA A 132 -10.39 -12.95 30.99
CA ALA A 132 -9.19 -12.73 31.81
C ALA A 132 -7.99 -12.54 30.88
N ALA A 133 -7.36 -11.37 30.96
CA ALA A 133 -6.10 -11.10 30.27
C ALA A 133 -4.94 -11.20 31.27
N MET A 134 -3.86 -11.87 30.87
CA MET A 134 -2.61 -11.92 31.63
C MET A 134 -1.75 -10.71 31.24
N LEU A 135 -1.23 -9.99 32.24
CA LEU A 135 -0.33 -8.87 32.01
C LEU A 135 1.08 -9.39 31.66
N PRO A 136 1.72 -8.89 30.59
CA PRO A 136 3.07 -9.29 30.23
C PRO A 136 4.13 -8.63 31.11
N LEU A 137 4.40 -9.24 32.27
CA LEU A 137 5.51 -8.85 33.12
C LEU A 137 6.75 -9.69 32.87
N GLN A 138 6.58 -10.98 32.53
CA GLN A 138 7.67 -11.91 32.27
C GLN A 138 7.33 -12.84 31.11
N VAL A 139 8.35 -13.33 30.40
CA VAL A 139 8.19 -14.38 29.40
C VAL A 139 8.43 -15.72 30.10
N ARG A 140 7.57 -16.70 29.84
CA ARG A 140 7.65 -18.02 30.49
C ARG A 140 8.99 -18.71 30.18
N PRO A 141 9.68 -19.31 31.17
CA PRO A 141 10.93 -20.04 30.98
C PRO A 141 10.82 -21.17 29.94
N GLU A 142 9.64 -21.77 29.81
CA GLU A 142 9.35 -22.90 28.92
C GLU A 142 9.35 -22.47 27.44
N THR A 143 8.97 -21.21 27.16
CA THR A 143 9.06 -20.60 25.82
C THR A 143 10.51 -20.55 25.35
N PHE A 144 11.47 -20.37 26.27
CA PHE A 144 12.89 -20.46 25.98
C PHE A 144 13.31 -21.93 25.79
N GLY A 145 12.80 -22.88 26.58
CA GLY A 145 13.14 -24.31 26.43
C GLY A 145 12.90 -24.85 25.01
N GLY A 146 11.75 -24.56 24.41
CA GLY A 146 11.40 -25.00 23.04
C GLY A 146 12.30 -24.38 21.96
N LEU A 147 12.49 -23.07 21.99
CA LEU A 147 13.35 -22.32 21.05
C LEU A 147 14.82 -22.73 21.07
N PHE A 148 15.33 -23.19 22.23
CA PHE A 148 16.75 -23.49 22.41
C PHE A 148 17.10 -24.97 22.19
N THR A 149 16.12 -25.87 22.25
CA THR A 149 16.37 -27.33 22.16
C THR A 149 15.76 -27.99 20.92
N GLN A 150 14.66 -27.46 20.37
CA GLN A 150 13.89 -28.12 19.32
C GLN A 150 14.04 -27.49 17.92
N TYR A 151 14.51 -26.26 17.81
CA TYR A 151 14.53 -25.52 16.54
C TYR A 151 15.94 -25.24 16.02
N PRO A 152 16.11 -25.09 14.69
CA PRO A 152 17.41 -24.79 14.08
C PRO A 152 18.05 -23.53 14.68
N PRO A 153 19.38 -23.42 14.69
CA PRO A 153 20.05 -22.24 15.23
C PRO A 153 19.61 -20.98 14.48
N LEU A 154 18.88 -20.12 15.18
CA LEU A 154 18.58 -18.77 14.73
C LEU A 154 19.90 -17.98 14.66
N PRO A 155 20.08 -17.08 13.68
CA PRO A 155 21.27 -16.21 13.59
C PRO A 155 21.35 -15.16 14.71
N VAL A 156 20.40 -15.16 15.64
CA VAL A 156 20.21 -14.19 16.72
C VAL A 156 20.04 -14.97 18.03
N PRO A 157 20.53 -14.47 19.18
CA PRO A 157 20.36 -15.14 20.47
C PRO A 157 18.89 -15.53 20.72
N PRO A 158 18.59 -16.81 20.96
CA PRO A 158 17.20 -17.28 21.11
C PRO A 158 16.45 -16.60 22.27
N ALA A 159 17.16 -16.14 23.31
CA ALA A 159 16.59 -15.35 24.40
C ALA A 159 15.98 -14.02 23.92
N LEU A 160 16.69 -13.32 23.02
CA LEU A 160 16.21 -12.07 22.44
C LEU A 160 15.01 -12.32 21.53
N VAL A 161 15.08 -13.38 20.71
CA VAL A 161 13.99 -13.75 19.80
C VAL A 161 12.73 -14.10 20.59
N ALA A 162 12.83 -14.97 21.58
CA ALA A 162 11.70 -15.35 22.44
C ALA A 162 11.07 -14.12 23.11
N THR A 163 11.88 -13.20 23.61
CA THR A 163 11.40 -11.97 24.27
C THR A 163 10.69 -11.05 23.28
N VAL A 164 11.35 -10.71 22.16
CA VAL A 164 10.80 -9.79 21.17
C VAL A 164 9.54 -10.34 20.53
N VAL A 165 9.53 -11.62 20.16
CA VAL A 165 8.37 -12.28 19.55
C VAL A 165 7.20 -12.33 20.54
N SER A 166 7.42 -12.75 21.80
CA SER A 166 6.36 -12.81 22.81
C SER A 166 5.73 -11.44 23.07
N TYR A 167 6.53 -10.38 23.18
CA TYR A 167 5.99 -9.03 23.36
C TYR A 167 5.32 -8.50 22.09
N ALA A 168 5.85 -8.82 20.90
CA ALA A 168 5.25 -8.43 19.63
C ALA A 168 3.88 -9.10 19.42
N GLU A 169 3.76 -10.38 19.73
CA GLU A 169 2.52 -11.16 19.68
C GLU A 169 1.45 -10.68 20.66
N PHE A 170 1.84 -9.96 21.72
CA PHE A 170 0.88 -9.32 22.60
C PHE A 170 0.54 -7.89 22.17
N ALA A 171 1.54 -7.04 21.95
CA ALA A 171 1.34 -5.61 21.75
C ALA A 171 0.81 -5.27 20.35
N LEU A 172 1.30 -5.94 19.30
CA LEU A 172 0.90 -5.65 17.93
C LEU A 172 -0.58 -5.99 17.67
N PRO A 173 -1.14 -7.11 18.18
CA PRO A 173 -2.57 -7.35 18.13
C PRO A 173 -3.42 -6.26 18.75
N VAL A 174 -3.02 -5.71 19.90
CA VAL A 174 -3.76 -4.61 20.54
C VAL A 174 -3.78 -3.38 19.64
N LEU A 175 -2.63 -3.00 19.06
CA LEU A 175 -2.55 -1.92 18.08
C LEU A 175 -3.40 -2.20 16.84
N LEU A 176 -3.41 -3.46 16.38
CA LEU A 176 -4.18 -3.91 15.23
C LEU A 176 -5.69 -3.77 15.48
N VAL A 177 -6.21 -4.16 16.66
CA VAL A 177 -7.63 -3.97 17.04
C VAL A 177 -8.00 -2.49 17.04
N LEU A 178 -7.18 -1.66 17.68
CA LEU A 178 -7.38 -0.20 17.72
C LEU A 178 -7.29 0.42 16.30
N GLY A 179 -6.64 -0.28 15.37
CA GLY A 179 -6.35 0.24 14.04
C GLY A 179 -5.35 1.39 14.10
N LEU A 180 -4.40 1.33 15.03
CA LEU A 180 -3.32 2.30 15.20
C LEU A 180 -2.03 1.74 14.58
N ALA A 181 -1.37 2.53 13.74
CA ALA A 181 -0.19 2.13 12.97
C ALA A 181 -0.39 0.76 12.27
N THR A 182 -1.56 0.54 11.67
CA THR A 182 -2.00 -0.81 11.25
C THR A 182 -1.07 -1.43 10.22
N ARG A 183 -0.48 -0.63 9.32
CA ARG A 183 0.50 -1.13 8.34
C ARG A 183 1.78 -1.62 9.01
N PHE A 184 2.24 -0.91 10.03
CA PHE A 184 3.40 -1.32 10.81
C PHE A 184 3.09 -2.61 11.59
N ALA A 185 1.95 -2.65 12.30
CA ALA A 185 1.53 -3.85 13.02
C ALA A 185 1.37 -5.07 12.09
N ALA A 186 0.73 -4.89 10.93
CA ALA A 186 0.56 -5.96 9.95
C ALA A 186 1.90 -6.45 9.36
N LEU A 187 2.82 -5.55 9.06
CA LEU A 187 4.15 -5.90 8.56
C LEU A 187 4.96 -6.68 9.60
N SER A 188 4.96 -6.21 10.86
CA SER A 188 5.67 -6.88 11.95
C SER A 188 5.09 -8.26 12.25
N LEU A 189 3.76 -8.41 12.27
CA LEU A 189 3.12 -9.72 12.43
C LEU A 189 3.38 -10.65 11.24
N LEU A 190 3.49 -10.11 10.03
CA LEU A 190 3.87 -10.90 8.85
C LEU A 190 5.30 -11.41 8.97
N ALA A 191 6.23 -10.58 9.47
CA ALA A 191 7.62 -10.99 9.72
C ALA A 191 7.69 -12.11 10.78
N VAL A 192 6.92 -12.00 11.88
CA VAL A 192 6.80 -13.06 12.88
C VAL A 192 6.22 -14.34 12.25
N THR A 193 5.19 -14.22 11.42
CA THR A 193 4.60 -15.37 10.70
C THR A 193 5.62 -16.08 9.81
N VAL A 194 6.45 -15.32 9.09
CA VAL A 194 7.52 -15.90 8.25
C VAL A 194 8.58 -16.58 9.13
N LEU A 195 8.95 -15.99 10.26
CA LEU A 195 9.89 -16.59 11.20
C LEU A 195 9.35 -17.93 11.73
N LEU A 196 8.10 -17.96 12.19
CA LEU A 196 7.42 -19.17 12.65
C LEU A 196 7.34 -20.22 11.55
N GLN A 197 7.02 -19.81 10.33
CA GLN A 197 6.96 -20.69 9.17
C GLN A 197 8.31 -21.31 8.80
N VAL A 198 9.40 -20.56 8.86
CA VAL A 198 10.72 -21.07 8.44
C VAL A 198 11.37 -21.92 9.54
N TYR A 199 11.27 -21.47 10.80
CA TYR A 199 12.07 -22.04 11.89
C TYR A 199 11.27 -22.93 12.84
N VAL A 200 9.95 -22.75 12.95
CA VAL A 200 9.14 -23.39 14.01
C VAL A 200 8.22 -24.48 13.45
N MET A 201 7.32 -24.13 12.53
CA MET A 201 6.33 -25.08 11.99
C MET A 201 6.23 -25.01 10.46
N PRO A 202 7.26 -25.52 9.74
CA PRO A 202 7.28 -25.47 8.28
C PRO A 202 6.13 -26.21 7.60
N GLN A 203 5.64 -27.27 8.22
CA GLN A 203 4.51 -28.07 7.75
C GLN A 203 3.17 -27.30 7.78
N ALA A 204 3.05 -26.23 8.55
CA ALA A 204 1.80 -25.48 8.72
C ALA A 204 1.54 -24.42 7.63
N LEU A 205 2.38 -24.37 6.58
CA LEU A 205 2.29 -23.36 5.51
C LEU A 205 0.92 -23.34 4.87
N TRP A 206 0.47 -24.49 4.37
CA TRP A 206 -0.77 -24.61 3.61
C TRP A 206 -2.02 -24.73 4.47
N THR A 207 -1.87 -25.08 5.75
CA THR A 207 -3.01 -25.24 6.67
C THR A 207 -3.34 -23.96 7.42
N THR A 208 -2.33 -23.11 7.67
CA THR A 208 -2.46 -22.02 8.63
C THR A 208 -1.75 -20.74 8.18
N HIS A 209 -0.43 -20.78 8.01
CA HIS A 209 0.37 -19.55 7.86
C HIS A 209 0.09 -18.79 6.55
N VAL A 210 -0.26 -19.48 5.46
CA VAL A 210 -0.62 -18.83 4.20
C VAL A 210 -1.86 -17.95 4.35
N TYR A 211 -2.84 -18.38 5.15
CA TYR A 211 -4.08 -17.64 5.37
C TYR A 211 -3.84 -16.40 6.24
N TRP A 212 -2.99 -16.54 7.25
CA TRP A 212 -2.57 -15.41 8.08
C TRP A 212 -1.79 -14.38 7.26
N ALA A 213 -0.82 -14.85 6.48
CA ALA A 213 -0.04 -13.99 5.60
C ALA A 213 -0.93 -13.26 4.59
N ALA A 214 -1.90 -13.94 3.96
CA ALA A 214 -2.84 -13.31 3.04
C ALA A 214 -3.68 -12.22 3.73
N ALA A 215 -4.23 -12.50 4.92
CA ALA A 215 -5.01 -11.53 5.69
C ALA A 215 -4.17 -10.30 6.08
N LEU A 216 -2.94 -10.50 6.55
CA LEU A 216 -2.01 -9.42 6.91
C LEU A 216 -1.56 -8.62 5.70
N LEU A 217 -1.35 -9.25 4.54
CA LEU A 217 -1.02 -8.57 3.28
C LEU A 217 -2.15 -7.66 2.79
N VAL A 218 -3.41 -8.05 2.98
CA VAL A 218 -4.56 -7.17 2.69
C VAL A 218 -4.50 -5.93 3.57
N LEU A 219 -4.29 -6.08 4.88
CA LEU A 219 -4.16 -4.95 5.81
C LEU A 219 -2.93 -4.08 5.51
N LEU A 220 -1.83 -4.67 5.07
CA LEU A 220 -0.62 -3.95 4.69
C LEU A 220 -0.83 -3.10 3.43
N SER A 221 -1.43 -3.68 2.39
CA SER A 221 -1.65 -3.03 1.09
C SER A 221 -2.78 -1.99 1.16
N GLN A 222 -3.98 -2.42 1.57
CA GLN A 222 -5.19 -1.61 1.57
C GLN A 222 -5.32 -0.72 2.81
N GLY A 223 -4.57 -1.01 3.88
CA GLY A 223 -4.51 -0.22 5.10
C GLY A 223 -5.66 -0.51 6.09
N PRO A 224 -5.80 0.35 7.12
CA PRO A 224 -6.62 0.07 8.31
C PRO A 224 -8.15 0.12 8.11
N GLY A 225 -8.61 0.66 6.98
CA GLY A 225 -10.03 0.97 6.77
C GLY A 225 -10.50 2.20 7.54
N GLN A 226 -11.76 2.61 7.30
CA GLN A 226 -12.32 3.85 7.88
C GLN A 226 -12.63 3.74 9.38
N LEU A 227 -12.86 2.52 9.88
CA LEU A 227 -13.14 2.23 11.30
C LEU A 227 -11.83 2.00 12.07
N SER A 228 -10.94 2.98 12.07
CA SER A 228 -9.61 2.87 12.70
C SER A 228 -9.17 4.18 13.33
N LEU A 229 -8.32 4.11 14.38
CA LEU A 229 -7.70 5.30 14.95
C LEU A 229 -6.79 6.01 13.92
N ASP A 230 -6.11 5.27 13.04
CA ASP A 230 -5.33 5.85 11.93
C ASP A 230 -6.20 6.74 11.02
N ALA A 231 -7.43 6.31 10.72
CA ALA A 231 -8.37 7.10 9.91
C ALA A 231 -8.89 8.31 10.69
N LEU A 232 -9.15 8.16 12.00
CA LEU A 232 -9.60 9.26 12.87
C LEU A 232 -8.51 10.34 13.00
N ILE A 233 -7.27 9.95 13.31
CA ILE A 233 -6.11 10.86 13.43
C ILE A 233 -5.90 11.61 12.12
N ARG A 234 -5.92 10.90 10.97
CA ARG A 234 -5.81 11.53 9.65
C ARG A 234 -6.94 12.52 9.38
N ARG A 235 -8.16 12.24 9.84
CA ARG A 235 -9.31 13.13 9.67
C ARG A 235 -9.19 14.38 10.54
N ILE A 236 -8.67 14.25 11.76
CA ILE A 236 -8.42 15.36 12.67
C ILE A 236 -7.26 16.23 12.16
N ALA A 237 -6.14 15.62 11.75
CA ALA A 237 -4.95 16.34 11.29
C ALA A 237 -5.11 17.04 9.92
N ARG A 238 -6.21 16.76 9.19
CA ARG A 238 -6.57 17.42 7.92
C ARG A 238 -7.59 18.54 8.10
N ARG A 239 -8.06 18.77 9.33
CA ARG A 239 -8.88 19.93 9.71
C ARG A 239 -7.97 21.02 10.26
#